data_AF-A0A2A7U261-F1
#
_entry.id   AF-A0A2A7U261-F1
#
_cell.length_a   1.000
_cell.length_b   1.000
_cell.length_c   1.000
_cell.angle_alpha   90.00
_cell.angle_beta   90.00
_cell.angle_gamma   90.00
#
_symmetry.space_group_name_H-M   'P 1'
#
loop_
_entity.id
_entity.type
_entity.pdbx_description
1 polymer ?
#
loop_
_entity_poly.entity_id
_entity_poly.type
_entity_poly.pdbx_seq_one_letter_code
_entity_poly.pdbx_strand_id
1 'polypeptide(L)'
;MSNSPFRKQVLAKDSPEARDPRWQRWEMRDFAAPRRPLRARNEANAAEDANAAQAQAAATQAELERLRHDAQQQGLQIGLQQGEKQGYDAGFQQGLAEGRTQGMQQALAEQQPLLDSWRTLSGEFQRSLNSLDGVIAARLMQLALTAAKQIIGQTPLCDASGVLQQIQQLIQQEPLFSGNLQLRVNPQDLPLVQQHLGVQLEQQGWKLLADTQLHRGGCKISAEGGELDASIATRWQELCKLAAPELPL
;
A
#
# COMPACT_ATOMS: atom_id res chain seq x y z
N MET A 1 26.02 54.47 70.13
CA MET A 1 27.04 54.31 69.07
C MET A 1 26.83 55.38 68.02
N SER A 2 27.93 55.90 67.47
CA SER A 2 28.09 56.82 66.34
C SER A 2 27.77 58.32 66.50
N ASN A 3 28.85 58.97 66.93
CA ASN A 3 29.41 60.28 66.60
C ASN A 3 29.24 60.75 65.12
N SER A 4 28.97 62.04 64.90
CA SER A 4 29.50 62.85 63.77
C SER A 4 29.09 64.32 63.87
N PRO A 5 30.05 65.27 63.88
CA PRO A 5 29.77 66.70 63.79
C PRO A 5 30.37 67.38 62.53
N PHE A 6 30.02 68.66 62.38
CA PHE A 6 30.68 69.76 61.65
C PHE A 6 30.25 70.16 60.23
N ARG A 7 30.37 71.48 60.06
CA ARG A 7 29.65 72.42 59.21
C ARG A 7 30.67 73.19 58.34
N LYS A 8 30.29 73.43 57.08
CA LYS A 8 30.81 74.41 56.09
C LYS A 8 32.28 74.29 55.65
N GLN A 9 32.49 73.74 54.45
CA GLN A 9 33.68 73.95 53.63
C GLN A 9 33.59 75.27 52.84
N VAL A 10 34.67 76.05 52.89
CA VAL A 10 34.93 77.27 52.11
C VAL A 10 35.40 76.85 50.72
N LEU A 11 34.75 77.34 49.65
CA LEU A 11 35.26 77.17 48.28
C LEU A 11 36.47 78.07 48.06
N ALA A 12 37.63 77.44 47.84
CA ALA A 12 38.82 78.09 47.33
C ALA A 12 38.58 78.58 45.89
N LYS A 13 38.97 79.82 45.65
CA LYS A 13 38.90 80.53 44.38
C LYS A 13 40.19 80.23 43.62
N ASP A 14 40.15 79.32 42.66
CA ASP A 14 41.14 79.22 41.59
C ASP A 14 40.50 78.54 40.38
N SER A 15 40.05 79.36 39.44
CA SER A 15 39.72 78.93 38.08
C SER A 15 40.88 79.34 37.17
N PRO A 16 41.55 78.41 36.47
CA PRO A 16 42.40 78.77 35.36
C PRO A 16 41.49 78.98 34.14
N GLU A 17 41.31 80.22 33.71
CA GLU A 17 40.77 80.49 32.38
C GLU A 17 41.71 79.87 31.33
N ALA A 18 41.23 78.82 30.68
CA ALA A 18 41.82 78.28 29.48
C ALA A 18 41.82 79.37 28.39
N ARG A 19 43.00 79.89 28.05
CA ARG A 19 43.18 80.84 26.94
C ARG A 19 42.94 80.11 25.62
N ASP A 20 41.86 80.48 24.93
CA ASP A 20 41.64 80.11 23.53
C ASP A 20 42.78 80.70 22.68
N PRO A 21 43.60 79.88 22.01
CA PRO A 21 44.77 80.34 21.26
C PRO A 21 44.43 81.19 20.02
N ARG A 22 43.14 81.36 19.70
CA ARG A 22 42.67 82.12 18.52
C ARG A 22 42.62 83.63 18.73
N TRP A 23 42.74 84.14 19.95
CA TRP A 23 42.74 85.59 20.21
C TRP A 23 43.98 86.02 21.00
N GLN A 24 44.75 86.95 20.43
CA GLN A 24 45.88 87.60 21.10
C GLN A 24 45.70 89.11 21.16
N ARG A 25 46.20 89.71 22.24
CA ARG A 25 46.16 91.16 22.49
C ARG A 25 47.07 91.87 21.49
N TRP A 26 46.55 92.88 20.79
CA TRP A 26 47.31 93.61 19.78
C TRP A 26 48.38 94.50 20.44
N GLU A 27 49.62 94.39 19.98
CA GLU A 27 50.74 95.25 20.36
C GLU A 27 51.33 95.95 19.13
N MET A 28 51.65 97.24 19.29
CA MET A 28 52.17 98.09 18.22
C MET A 28 53.64 97.71 17.93
N ARG A 29 53.93 97.24 16.72
CA ARG A 29 55.27 96.75 16.36
C ARG A 29 56.28 97.89 16.25
N ASP A 30 57.49 97.60 16.70
CA ASP A 30 58.65 98.49 16.67
C ASP A 30 59.02 98.87 15.21
N PHE A 31 58.96 100.16 14.89
CA PHE A 31 59.13 100.68 13.53
C PHE A 31 60.60 100.66 13.04
N ALA A 32 61.55 100.45 13.95
CA ALA A 32 62.99 100.38 13.65
C ALA A 32 63.47 98.97 13.26
N ALA A 33 62.61 97.95 13.38
CA ALA A 33 62.95 96.59 12.94
C ALA A 33 63.10 96.52 11.42
N PRO A 34 64.14 95.84 10.88
CA PRO A 34 64.35 95.74 9.45
C PRO A 34 63.12 95.13 8.78
N ARG A 35 62.43 95.91 7.94
CA ARG A 35 61.25 95.45 7.20
C ARG A 35 61.71 94.34 6.25
N ARG A 36 61.39 93.08 6.57
CA ARG A 36 61.51 91.98 5.60
C ARG A 36 60.79 92.40 4.32
N PRO A 37 61.43 92.31 3.14
CA PRO A 37 60.78 92.72 1.89
C PRO A 37 59.48 91.94 1.73
N LEU A 38 58.40 92.63 1.32
CA LEU A 38 57.05 92.06 1.21
C LEU A 38 57.03 90.73 0.43
N ARG A 39 57.90 90.63 -0.58
CA ARG A 39 58.10 89.42 -1.37
C ARG A 39 58.57 88.22 -0.54
N ALA A 40 59.58 88.39 0.32
CA ALA A 40 60.07 87.32 1.20
C ALA A 40 59.07 86.95 2.31
N ARG A 41 58.21 87.89 2.75
CA ARG A 41 57.10 87.60 3.67
C ARG A 41 56.00 86.79 2.96
N ASN A 42 55.62 87.16 1.75
CA ASN A 42 54.60 86.46 0.98
C ASN A 42 55.08 85.07 0.55
N GLU A 43 56.35 84.90 0.19
CA GLU A 43 56.96 83.60 -0.13
C GLU A 43 57.03 82.70 1.11
N ALA A 44 57.35 83.24 2.29
CA ALA A 44 57.33 82.48 3.54
C ALA A 44 55.91 82.06 3.96
N ASN A 45 54.93 82.98 3.87
CA ASN A 45 53.54 82.66 4.16
C ASN A 45 52.95 81.66 3.15
N ALA A 46 53.26 81.79 1.86
CA ALA A 46 52.82 80.84 0.83
C ALA A 46 53.45 79.45 1.02
N ALA A 47 54.69 79.38 1.52
CA ALA A 47 55.32 78.12 1.89
C ALA A 47 54.68 77.50 3.14
N GLU A 48 54.32 78.30 4.15
CA GLU A 48 53.58 77.84 5.34
C GLU A 48 52.16 77.36 4.98
N ASP A 49 51.44 78.10 4.14
CA ASP A 49 50.09 77.73 3.65
C ASP A 49 50.12 76.47 2.79
N ALA A 50 51.12 76.31 1.91
CA ALA A 50 51.30 75.10 1.10
C ALA A 50 51.62 73.88 1.97
N ASN A 51 52.44 74.05 3.01
CA ASN A 51 52.78 72.96 3.94
C ASN A 51 51.58 72.59 4.84
N ALA A 52 50.79 73.58 5.27
CA ALA A 52 49.53 73.35 5.98
C ALA A 52 48.49 72.63 5.10
N ALA A 53 48.36 73.01 3.82
CA ALA A 53 47.47 72.34 2.87
C ALA A 53 47.91 70.89 2.59
N GLN A 54 49.21 70.63 2.48
CA GLN A 54 49.78 69.29 2.33
C GLN A 54 49.55 68.43 3.59
N ALA A 55 49.74 68.99 4.78
CA ALA A 55 49.46 68.29 6.04
C ALA A 55 47.96 67.96 6.19
N GLN A 56 47.07 68.87 5.80
CA GLN A 56 45.62 68.66 5.81
C GLN A 56 45.21 67.56 4.81
N ALA A 57 45.80 67.57 3.61
CA ALA A 57 45.57 66.55 2.59
C ALA A 57 46.06 65.16 3.04
N ALA A 58 47.25 65.08 3.65
CA ALA A 58 47.78 63.84 4.22
C ALA A 58 46.92 63.32 5.37
N ALA A 59 46.43 64.20 6.26
CA ALA A 59 45.51 63.83 7.33
C ALA A 59 44.17 63.29 6.78
N THR A 60 43.63 63.93 5.73
CA THR A 60 42.39 63.51 5.08
C THR A 60 42.56 62.16 4.37
N GLN A 61 43.71 61.92 3.72
CA GLN A 61 44.03 60.64 3.10
C GLN A 61 44.13 59.51 4.12
N ALA A 62 44.84 59.75 5.24
CA ALA A 62 44.96 58.77 6.32
C ALA A 62 43.60 58.44 6.96
N GLU A 63 42.70 59.43 7.10
CA GLU A 63 41.35 59.22 7.59
C GLU A 63 40.49 58.40 6.61
N LEU A 64 40.61 58.67 5.30
CA LEU A 64 39.92 57.92 4.26
C LEU A 64 40.38 56.45 4.20
N GLU A 65 41.68 56.19 4.37
CA GLU A 65 42.24 54.83 4.42
C GLU A 65 41.73 54.06 5.65
N ARG A 66 41.68 54.70 6.83
CA ARG A 66 41.07 54.10 8.03
C ARG A 66 39.61 53.76 7.79
N LEU A 67 38.83 54.70 7.25
CA LEU A 67 37.42 54.46 6.95
C LEU A 67 37.22 53.32 5.95
N ARG A 68 38.07 53.22 4.93
CA ARG A 68 38.04 52.09 3.96
C ARG A 68 38.36 50.77 4.64
N HIS A 69 39.37 50.72 5.50
CA HIS A 69 39.75 49.51 6.21
C HIS A 69 38.63 49.05 7.15
N ASP A 70 38.04 49.97 7.92
CA ASP A 70 36.93 49.69 8.83
C ASP A 70 35.70 49.19 8.05
N ALA A 71 35.35 49.84 6.93
CA ALA A 71 34.26 49.41 6.07
C ALA A 71 34.49 48.02 5.46
N GLN A 72 35.72 47.69 5.05
CA GLN A 72 36.08 46.37 4.54
C GLN A 72 35.96 45.30 5.63
N GLN A 73 36.48 45.54 6.83
CA GLN A 73 36.38 44.61 7.96
C GLN A 73 34.93 44.37 8.37
N GLN A 74 34.12 45.43 8.45
CA GLN A 74 32.69 45.34 8.76
C GLN A 74 31.93 44.57 7.67
N GLY A 75 32.19 44.88 6.39
CA GLY A 75 31.58 44.18 5.27
C GLY A 75 31.90 42.68 5.27
N LEU A 76 33.16 42.32 5.57
CA LEU A 76 33.58 40.92 5.69
C LEU A 76 32.89 40.21 6.86
N GLN A 77 32.84 40.83 8.04
CA GLN A 77 32.17 40.24 9.21
C GLN A 77 30.67 40.03 8.97
N ILE A 78 29.99 41.04 8.39
CA ILE A 78 28.57 40.96 8.07
C ILE A 78 28.33 39.87 7.02
N GLY A 79 29.15 39.83 5.97
CA GLY A 79 29.05 38.81 4.92
C GLY A 79 29.26 37.39 5.44
N LEU A 80 30.23 37.20 6.34
CA LEU A 80 30.49 35.90 6.98
C LEU A 80 29.29 35.47 7.83
N GLN A 81 28.81 36.33 8.74
CA GLN A 81 27.67 36.01 9.60
C GLN A 81 26.39 35.73 8.80
N GLN A 82 26.14 36.50 7.73
CA GLN A 82 25.00 36.26 6.85
C GLN A 82 25.14 34.95 6.08
N GLY A 83 26.33 34.66 5.54
CA GLY A 83 26.61 33.42 4.81
C GLY A 83 26.49 32.18 5.69
N GLU A 84 27.04 32.23 6.92
CA GLU A 84 26.90 31.14 7.89
C GLU A 84 25.44 30.89 8.26
N LYS A 85 24.67 31.95 8.54
CA LYS A 85 23.25 31.82 8.87
C LYS A 85 22.45 31.26 7.69
N GLN A 86 22.64 31.80 6.49
CA GLN A 86 21.94 31.34 5.29
C GLN A 86 22.30 29.89 4.94
N GLY A 87 23.57 29.51 5.03
CA GLY A 87 24.03 28.15 4.78
C GLY A 87 23.49 27.16 5.81
N TYR A 88 23.46 27.55 7.09
CA TYR A 88 22.86 26.76 8.15
C TYR A 88 21.36 26.58 7.94
N ASP A 89 20.62 27.65 7.70
CA ASP A 89 19.17 27.60 7.49
C ASP A 89 18.82 26.76 6.27
N ALA A 90 19.54 26.93 5.16
CA ALA A 90 19.35 26.14 3.94
C ALA A 90 19.68 24.65 4.16
N GLY A 91 20.81 24.33 4.77
CA GLY A 91 21.22 22.97 5.07
C GLY A 91 20.28 22.27 6.05
N PHE A 92 19.79 23.00 7.06
CA PHE A 92 18.81 22.49 8.01
C PHE A 92 17.47 22.17 7.34
N GLN A 93 16.95 23.08 6.49
CA GLN A 93 15.72 22.83 5.76
C GLN A 93 15.85 21.65 4.78
N GLN A 94 16.97 21.56 4.07
CA GLN A 94 17.24 20.46 3.16
C GLN A 94 17.33 19.12 3.91
N GLY A 95 18.11 19.07 5.00
CA GLY A 95 18.24 17.85 5.81
C GLY A 95 16.93 17.40 6.45
N LEU A 96 16.09 18.35 6.88
CA LEU A 96 14.74 18.05 7.39
C LEU A 96 13.85 17.43 6.30
N ALA A 97 13.86 18.01 5.09
CA ALA A 97 13.05 17.52 3.97
C ALA A 97 13.50 16.13 3.50
N GLU A 98 14.80 15.93 3.35
CA GLU A 98 15.40 14.65 2.99
C GLU A 98 15.15 13.59 4.07
N GLY A 99 15.37 13.92 5.34
CA GLY A 99 15.12 13.02 6.47
C GLY A 99 13.66 12.62 6.60
N ARG A 100 12.72 13.54 6.36
CA ARG A 100 11.28 13.23 6.32
C ARG A 100 10.94 12.26 5.19
N THR A 101 11.53 12.46 4.02
CA THR A 101 11.27 11.62 2.84
C THR A 101 11.85 10.22 3.04
N GLN A 102 13.10 10.13 3.51
CA GLN A 102 13.76 8.86 3.84
C GLN A 102 13.02 8.11 4.96
N GLY A 103 12.63 8.79 6.03
CA GLY A 103 11.86 8.20 7.12
C GLY A 103 10.51 7.64 6.67
N MET A 104 9.81 8.35 5.75
CA MET A 104 8.55 7.86 5.20
C MET A 104 8.75 6.65 4.28
N GLN A 105 9.78 6.65 3.45
CA GLN A 105 10.12 5.50 2.59
C GLN A 105 10.52 4.28 3.41
N GLN A 106 11.33 4.47 4.45
CA GLN A 106 11.77 3.39 5.34
C GLN A 106 10.60 2.82 6.13
N ALA A 107 9.73 3.67 6.69
CA ALA A 107 8.52 3.22 7.39
C ALA A 107 7.60 2.42 6.46
N LEU A 108 7.46 2.83 5.20
CA LEU A 108 6.68 2.08 4.22
C LEU A 108 7.32 0.71 3.93
N ALA A 109 8.63 0.69 3.67
CA ALA A 109 9.39 -0.53 3.38
C ALA A 109 9.36 -1.53 4.55
N GLU A 110 9.38 -1.05 5.80
CA GLU A 110 9.25 -1.89 7.00
C GLU A 110 7.84 -2.47 7.16
N GLN A 111 6.81 -1.75 6.70
CA GLN A 111 5.42 -2.22 6.75
C GLN A 111 5.04 -3.16 5.59
N GLN A 112 5.70 -3.03 4.44
CA GLN A 112 5.49 -3.87 3.25
C GLN A 112 5.43 -5.38 3.55
N PRO A 113 6.42 -5.99 4.23
CA PRO A 113 6.42 -7.44 4.45
C PRO A 113 5.25 -7.90 5.32
N LEU A 114 4.81 -7.08 6.28
CA LEU A 114 3.64 -7.39 7.09
C LEU A 114 2.37 -7.37 6.24
N LEU A 115 2.21 -6.36 5.38
CA LEU A 115 1.07 -6.26 4.47
C LEU A 115 1.03 -7.41 3.47
N ASP A 116 2.18 -7.84 2.96
CA ASP A 116 2.26 -8.95 2.01
C ASP A 116 1.97 -10.31 2.68
N SER A 117 2.38 -10.48 3.94
CA SER A 117 1.97 -11.62 4.76
C SER A 117 0.45 -11.67 4.94
N TRP A 118 -0.18 -10.54 5.30
CA TRP A 118 -1.64 -10.46 5.43
C TRP A 118 -2.38 -10.74 4.12
N ARG A 119 -1.88 -10.23 2.99
CA ARG A 119 -2.45 -10.53 1.67
C ARG A 119 -2.34 -12.01 1.34
N THR A 120 -1.21 -12.63 1.65
CA THR A 120 -0.98 -14.05 1.42
C THR A 120 -1.94 -14.89 2.27
N LEU A 121 -2.05 -14.60 3.57
CA LEU A 121 -2.99 -15.26 4.48
C LEU A 121 -4.45 -15.12 4.01
N SER A 122 -4.85 -13.92 3.59
CA SER A 122 -6.20 -13.68 3.06
C SER A 122 -6.46 -14.47 1.77
N GLY A 123 -5.48 -14.54 0.87
CA GLY A 123 -5.56 -15.33 -0.37
C GLY A 123 -5.56 -16.84 -0.14
N GLU A 124 -4.83 -17.33 0.86
CA GLU A 124 -4.87 -18.73 1.29
C GLU A 124 -6.20 -19.08 1.93
N PHE A 125 -6.69 -18.23 2.83
CA PHE A 125 -7.99 -18.42 3.48
C PHE A 125 -9.13 -18.48 2.46
N GLN A 126 -9.16 -17.57 1.49
CA GLN A 126 -10.17 -17.61 0.43
C GLN A 126 -10.08 -18.89 -0.41
N ARG A 127 -8.86 -19.35 -0.73
CA ARG A 127 -8.66 -20.64 -1.44
C ARG A 127 -9.16 -21.82 -0.62
N SER A 128 -8.92 -21.84 0.69
CA SER A 128 -9.44 -22.87 1.60
C SER A 128 -10.96 -22.84 1.70
N LEU A 129 -11.59 -21.66 1.72
CA LEU A 129 -13.06 -21.58 1.68
C LEU A 129 -13.62 -22.13 0.36
N ASN A 130 -13.05 -21.74 -0.77
CA ASN A 130 -13.51 -22.21 -2.08
C ASN A 130 -13.30 -23.73 -2.25
N SER A 131 -12.27 -24.33 -1.63
CA SER A 131 -12.09 -25.79 -1.70
C SER A 131 -13.12 -26.55 -0.87
N LEU A 132 -13.63 -25.95 0.22
CA LEU A 132 -14.70 -26.52 1.02
C LEU A 132 -16.00 -26.61 0.24
N ASP A 133 -16.33 -25.66 -0.64
CA ASP A 133 -17.56 -25.70 -1.43
C ASP A 133 -17.66 -26.99 -2.28
N GLY A 134 -16.57 -27.38 -2.94
CA GLY A 134 -16.51 -28.63 -3.71
C GLY A 134 -16.63 -29.87 -2.82
N VAL A 135 -15.90 -29.89 -1.70
CA VAL A 135 -15.90 -31.04 -0.77
C VAL A 135 -17.26 -31.21 -0.09
N ILE A 136 -17.90 -30.12 0.34
CA ILE A 136 -19.20 -30.14 1.01
C ILE A 136 -20.27 -30.62 0.04
N ALA A 137 -20.30 -30.11 -1.19
CA ALA A 137 -21.25 -30.55 -2.22
C ALA A 137 -21.11 -32.06 -2.48
N ALA A 138 -19.88 -32.53 -2.70
CA ALA A 138 -19.61 -33.96 -2.89
C ALA A 138 -20.02 -34.79 -1.67
N ARG A 139 -19.75 -34.32 -0.44
CA ARG A 139 -20.10 -35.04 0.78
C ARG A 139 -21.61 -35.12 1.03
N LEU A 140 -22.34 -34.03 0.77
CA LEU A 140 -23.80 -34.00 0.83
C LEU A 140 -24.41 -34.95 -0.20
N MET A 141 -23.87 -34.97 -1.41
CA MET A 141 -24.31 -35.85 -2.47
C MET A 141 -24.03 -37.33 -2.15
N GLN A 142 -22.85 -37.66 -1.60
CA GLN A 142 -22.57 -38.99 -1.09
C GLN A 142 -23.51 -39.43 0.03
N LEU A 143 -23.85 -38.51 0.96
CA LEU A 143 -24.81 -38.80 2.03
C LEU A 143 -26.21 -39.06 1.47
N ALA A 144 -26.68 -38.23 0.54
CA ALA A 144 -27.97 -38.39 -0.13
C ALA A 144 -28.03 -39.71 -0.92
N LEU A 145 -26.97 -40.05 -1.66
CA LEU A 145 -26.87 -41.32 -2.37
C LEU A 145 -26.84 -42.50 -1.40
N THR A 146 -26.10 -42.41 -0.30
CA THR A 146 -26.07 -43.50 0.70
C THR A 146 -27.45 -43.73 1.31
N ALA A 147 -28.18 -42.65 1.64
CA ALA A 147 -29.55 -42.73 2.13
C ALA A 147 -30.51 -43.30 1.08
N ALA A 148 -30.43 -42.84 -0.17
CA ALA A 148 -31.25 -43.35 -1.27
C ALA A 148 -30.99 -44.84 -1.53
N LYS A 149 -29.72 -45.29 -1.51
CA LYS A 149 -29.36 -46.71 -1.63
C LYS A 149 -29.97 -47.55 -0.51
N GLN A 150 -29.93 -47.04 0.73
CA GLN A 150 -30.55 -47.73 1.86
C GLN A 150 -32.07 -47.84 1.69
N ILE A 151 -32.74 -46.78 1.23
CA ILE A 151 -34.20 -46.79 0.98
C ILE A 151 -34.57 -47.70 -0.18
N ILE A 152 -33.82 -47.69 -1.29
CA ILE A 152 -34.07 -48.56 -2.46
C ILE A 152 -33.74 -50.02 -2.16
N GLY A 153 -32.72 -50.27 -1.32
CA GLY A 153 -32.36 -51.60 -0.85
C GLY A 153 -33.31 -52.15 0.21
N GLN A 154 -34.13 -51.30 0.83
CA GLN A 154 -35.29 -51.74 1.59
C GLN A 154 -36.38 -52.13 0.61
N THR A 155 -36.94 -53.33 0.76
CA THR A 155 -38.04 -53.81 -0.08
C THR A 155 -39.13 -52.74 -0.11
N PRO A 156 -39.44 -52.12 -1.26
CA PRO A 156 -40.50 -51.13 -1.30
C PRO A 156 -41.79 -51.88 -1.01
N LEU A 157 -42.43 -51.52 0.10
CA LEU A 157 -43.80 -51.94 0.45
C LEU A 157 -44.83 -51.42 -0.57
N CYS A 158 -44.42 -50.51 -1.46
CA CYS A 158 -45.31 -49.83 -2.40
C CYS A 158 -44.76 -49.83 -3.84
N ASP A 159 -45.58 -50.46 -4.68
CA ASP A 159 -45.83 -50.23 -6.10
C ASP A 159 -44.93 -50.91 -7.15
N ALA A 160 -45.41 -52.06 -7.61
CA ALA A 160 -44.86 -52.82 -8.72
C ALA A 160 -45.21 -52.20 -10.10
N SER A 161 -45.89 -51.05 -10.13
CA SER A 161 -46.20 -50.30 -11.36
C SER A 161 -44.95 -49.76 -12.09
N GLY A 162 -43.88 -49.46 -11.34
CA GLY A 162 -42.66 -48.88 -11.89
C GLY A 162 -41.94 -49.76 -12.90
N VAL A 163 -41.95 -51.09 -12.70
CA VAL A 163 -41.33 -52.03 -13.64
C VAL A 163 -42.09 -52.09 -14.97
N LEU A 164 -43.42 -51.99 -14.93
CA LEU A 164 -44.26 -52.03 -16.13
C LEU A 164 -44.02 -50.80 -17.00
N GLN A 165 -43.96 -49.61 -16.40
CA GLN A 165 -43.66 -48.36 -17.10
C GLN A 165 -42.25 -48.40 -17.72
N GLN A 166 -41.26 -48.90 -16.96
CA GLN A 166 -39.90 -49.04 -17.47
C GLN A 166 -39.83 -49.97 -18.69
N ILE A 167 -40.47 -51.15 -18.60
CA ILE A 167 -40.50 -52.11 -19.72
C ILE A 167 -41.18 -51.49 -20.95
N GLN A 168 -42.31 -50.80 -20.76
CA GLN A 168 -43.01 -50.10 -21.85
C GLN A 168 -42.13 -49.03 -22.51
N GLN A 169 -41.40 -48.24 -21.72
CA GLN A 169 -40.47 -47.24 -22.25
C GLN A 169 -39.35 -47.88 -23.06
N LEU A 170 -38.76 -48.99 -22.57
CA LEU A 170 -37.70 -49.70 -23.29
C LEU A 170 -38.19 -50.30 -24.61
N ILE A 171 -39.40 -50.88 -24.62
CA ILE A 171 -40.03 -51.40 -25.85
C ILE A 171 -40.26 -50.27 -26.87
N GLN A 172 -40.64 -49.07 -26.42
CA GLN A 172 -40.88 -47.93 -27.30
C GLN A 172 -39.60 -47.25 -27.79
N GLN A 173 -38.56 -47.18 -26.96
CA GLN A 173 -37.31 -46.48 -27.27
C GLN A 173 -36.44 -47.24 -28.27
N GLU A 174 -36.54 -48.57 -28.33
CA GLU A 174 -35.65 -49.42 -29.13
C GLU A 174 -36.43 -50.41 -30.03
N PRO A 175 -37.09 -49.94 -31.11
CA PRO A 175 -37.72 -50.81 -32.10
C PRO A 175 -36.73 -51.54 -33.04
N LEU A 176 -35.42 -51.38 -32.83
CA LEU A 176 -34.37 -51.86 -33.72
C LEU A 176 -33.80 -53.24 -33.35
N PHE A 177 -34.15 -53.78 -32.17
CA PHE A 177 -33.73 -55.14 -31.83
C PHE A 177 -34.46 -56.16 -32.68
N SER A 178 -33.72 -56.76 -33.61
CA SER A 178 -34.19 -57.81 -34.51
C SER A 178 -33.86 -59.19 -33.91
N GLY A 179 -34.81 -60.13 -33.95
CA GLY A 179 -34.55 -61.54 -33.60
C GLY A 179 -35.16 -62.00 -32.26
N ASN A 180 -34.51 -62.97 -31.61
CA ASN A 180 -35.01 -63.63 -30.40
C ASN A 180 -34.81 -62.76 -29.15
N LEU A 181 -35.79 -61.94 -28.82
CA LEU A 181 -35.76 -61.08 -27.62
C LEU A 181 -36.10 -61.85 -26.35
N GLN A 182 -35.31 -61.65 -25.30
CA GLN A 182 -35.53 -62.23 -23.97
C GLN A 182 -35.61 -61.12 -22.93
N LEU A 183 -36.74 -61.01 -22.25
CA LEU A 183 -36.94 -60.11 -21.11
C LEU A 183 -36.76 -60.90 -19.81
N ARG A 184 -35.75 -60.53 -19.02
CA ARG A 184 -35.48 -61.10 -17.70
C ARG A 184 -35.95 -60.14 -16.62
N VAL A 185 -36.71 -60.67 -15.66
CA VAL A 185 -37.25 -59.92 -14.51
C VAL A 185 -37.12 -60.73 -13.23
N ASN A 186 -37.23 -60.07 -12.07
CA ASN A 186 -37.25 -60.78 -10.79
C ASN A 186 -38.45 -61.75 -10.73
N PRO A 187 -38.30 -62.98 -10.17
CA PRO A 187 -39.39 -63.95 -10.06
C PRO A 187 -40.65 -63.42 -9.36
N GLN A 188 -40.48 -62.45 -8.45
CA GLN A 188 -41.58 -61.89 -7.68
C GLN A 188 -42.36 -60.81 -8.46
N ASP A 189 -41.82 -60.32 -9.58
CA ASP A 189 -42.47 -59.34 -10.47
C ASP A 189 -42.97 -60.01 -11.77
N LEU A 190 -42.49 -61.23 -12.07
CA LEU A 190 -42.87 -61.99 -13.26
C LEU A 190 -44.39 -62.18 -13.42
N PRO A 191 -45.18 -62.52 -12.39
CA PRO A 191 -46.63 -62.69 -12.54
C PRO A 191 -47.33 -61.41 -12.98
N LEU A 192 -46.88 -60.26 -12.46
CA LEU A 192 -47.44 -58.96 -12.80
C LEU A 192 -47.11 -58.56 -14.25
N VAL A 193 -45.86 -58.76 -14.66
CA VAL A 193 -45.41 -58.48 -16.04
C VAL A 193 -46.15 -59.39 -17.02
N GLN A 194 -46.31 -60.67 -16.70
CA GLN A 194 -47.05 -61.62 -17.54
C GLN A 194 -48.52 -61.22 -17.67
N GLN A 195 -49.17 -60.79 -16.57
CA GLN A 195 -50.57 -60.37 -16.58
C GLN A 195 -50.82 -59.12 -17.42
N HIS A 196 -49.93 -58.12 -17.36
CA HIS A 196 -50.15 -56.84 -18.03
C HIS A 196 -49.52 -56.73 -19.42
N LEU A 197 -48.34 -57.32 -19.62
CA LEU A 197 -47.53 -57.16 -20.83
C LEU A 197 -47.34 -58.47 -21.60
N GLY A 198 -47.74 -59.63 -21.04
CA GLY A 198 -47.50 -60.94 -21.65
C GLY A 198 -48.04 -61.06 -23.07
N VAL A 199 -49.27 -60.61 -23.32
CA VAL A 199 -49.89 -60.64 -24.66
C VAL A 199 -49.12 -59.76 -25.66
N GLN A 200 -48.66 -58.59 -25.24
CA GLN A 200 -47.88 -57.68 -26.09
C GLN A 200 -46.50 -58.26 -26.40
N LEU A 201 -45.84 -58.84 -25.40
CA LEU A 201 -44.54 -59.50 -25.52
C LEU A 201 -44.61 -60.69 -26.49
N GLU A 202 -45.63 -61.55 -26.36
CA GLU A 202 -45.84 -62.70 -27.25
C GLU A 202 -46.10 -62.28 -28.70
N GLN A 203 -46.91 -61.24 -28.93
CA GLN A 203 -47.15 -60.69 -30.27
C GLN A 203 -45.88 -60.17 -30.94
N GLN A 204 -44.93 -59.68 -30.16
CA GLN A 204 -43.64 -59.22 -30.65
C GLN A 204 -42.55 -60.31 -30.63
N GLY A 205 -42.86 -61.53 -30.20
CA GLY A 205 -41.93 -62.66 -30.15
C GLY A 205 -40.94 -62.64 -28.98
N TRP A 206 -41.22 -61.88 -27.91
CA TRP A 206 -40.36 -61.78 -26.73
C TRP A 206 -40.61 -62.95 -25.78
N LYS A 207 -39.54 -63.52 -25.23
CA LYS A 207 -39.60 -64.55 -24.19
C LYS A 207 -39.41 -63.91 -22.81
N LEU A 208 -40.37 -64.11 -21.92
CA LEU A 208 -40.28 -63.68 -20.52
C LEU A 208 -39.59 -64.76 -19.67
N LEU A 209 -38.55 -64.38 -18.93
CA LEU A 209 -37.75 -65.26 -18.07
C LEU A 209 -37.61 -64.68 -16.66
N ALA A 210 -37.58 -65.57 -15.66
CA ALA A 210 -37.27 -65.19 -14.28
C ALA A 210 -35.75 -65.22 -14.04
N ASP A 211 -35.23 -64.20 -13.36
CA ASP A 211 -33.83 -64.12 -12.94
C ASP A 211 -33.74 -63.66 -11.48
N THR A 212 -33.20 -64.52 -10.61
CA THR A 212 -33.04 -64.26 -9.17
C THR A 212 -31.91 -63.29 -8.84
N GLN A 213 -30.99 -63.02 -9.78
CA GLN A 213 -29.92 -62.04 -9.60
C GLN A 213 -30.42 -60.60 -9.74
N LEU A 214 -31.57 -60.41 -10.39
CA LEU A 214 -32.20 -59.11 -10.53
C LEU A 214 -32.93 -58.70 -9.26
N HIS A 215 -32.76 -57.45 -8.83
CA HIS A 215 -33.57 -56.89 -7.76
C HIS A 215 -34.99 -56.61 -8.27
N ARG A 216 -35.98 -56.62 -7.37
CA ARG A 216 -37.36 -56.21 -7.70
C ARG A 216 -37.38 -54.83 -8.38
N GLY A 217 -38.21 -54.67 -9.40
CA GLY A 217 -38.27 -53.45 -10.22
C GLY A 217 -37.14 -53.28 -11.24
N GLY A 218 -36.22 -54.24 -11.33
CA GLY A 218 -35.19 -54.31 -12.36
C GLY A 218 -35.58 -55.24 -13.52
N CYS A 219 -35.16 -54.89 -14.73
CA CYS A 219 -35.32 -55.75 -15.90
C CYS A 219 -34.06 -55.72 -16.79
N LYS A 220 -33.82 -56.81 -17.52
CA LYS A 220 -32.75 -56.93 -18.52
C LYS A 220 -33.34 -57.46 -19.82
N ILE A 221 -32.95 -56.87 -20.93
CA ILE A 221 -33.37 -57.30 -22.27
C ILE A 221 -32.15 -57.85 -22.99
N SER A 222 -32.19 -59.10 -23.43
CA SER A 222 -31.15 -59.71 -24.24
C SER A 222 -31.66 -59.95 -25.65
N ALA A 223 -30.91 -59.48 -26.64
CA ALA A 223 -31.13 -59.67 -28.07
C ALA A 223 -29.88 -60.28 -28.73
N GLU A 224 -30.00 -60.74 -29.98
CA GLU A 224 -28.84 -61.25 -30.74
C GLU A 224 -27.79 -60.15 -31.02
N GLY A 225 -28.23 -58.88 -31.10
CA GLY A 225 -27.37 -57.72 -31.33
C GLY A 225 -26.84 -57.02 -30.07
N GLY A 226 -27.22 -57.45 -28.86
CA GLY A 226 -26.76 -56.82 -27.61
C GLY A 226 -27.66 -57.06 -26.40
N GLU A 227 -27.21 -56.61 -25.23
CA GLU A 227 -27.97 -56.62 -23.97
C GLU A 227 -28.24 -55.19 -23.51
N LEU A 228 -29.48 -54.91 -23.14
CA LEU A 228 -29.87 -53.66 -22.49
C LEU A 228 -30.18 -53.95 -21.03
N ASP A 229 -29.38 -53.35 -20.14
CA ASP A 229 -29.47 -53.54 -18.70
C ASP A 229 -30.18 -52.37 -18.02
N ALA A 230 -31.46 -52.56 -17.68
CA ALA A 230 -32.25 -51.65 -16.88
C ALA A 230 -32.45 -52.19 -15.45
N SER A 231 -31.44 -52.88 -14.91
CA SER A 231 -31.42 -53.27 -13.51
C SER A 231 -31.30 -52.04 -12.59
N ILE A 232 -31.78 -52.20 -11.35
CA ILE A 232 -31.62 -51.18 -10.30
C ILE A 232 -30.13 -50.87 -10.06
N ALA A 233 -29.26 -51.88 -10.18
CA ALA A 233 -27.82 -51.72 -10.02
C ALA A 233 -27.22 -50.80 -11.10
N THR A 234 -27.57 -51.01 -12.36
CA THR A 234 -27.07 -50.18 -13.47
C THR A 234 -27.62 -48.76 -13.39
N ARG A 235 -28.92 -48.58 -13.09
CA ARG A 235 -29.49 -47.24 -12.85
C ARG A 235 -28.83 -46.51 -11.68
N TRP A 236 -28.52 -47.23 -10.60
CA TRP A 236 -27.77 -46.69 -9.47
C TRP A 236 -26.38 -46.21 -9.88
N GLN A 237 -25.67 -47.00 -10.69
CA GLN A 237 -24.36 -46.62 -11.22
C GLN A 237 -24.44 -45.38 -12.10
N GLU A 238 -25.43 -45.27 -12.99
CA GLU A 238 -25.62 -44.08 -13.82
C GLU A 238 -25.96 -42.84 -12.97
N LEU A 239 -26.81 -42.98 -11.94
CA LEU A 239 -27.08 -41.89 -11.00
C LEU A 239 -25.81 -41.45 -10.25
N CYS A 240 -24.99 -42.41 -9.77
CA CYS A 240 -23.71 -42.10 -9.13
C CYS A 240 -22.72 -41.42 -10.09
N LYS A 241 -22.70 -41.80 -11.37
CA LYS A 241 -21.85 -41.15 -12.39
C LYS A 241 -22.30 -39.72 -12.67
N LEU A 242 -23.61 -39.49 -12.83
CA LEU A 242 -24.19 -38.16 -13.02
C LEU A 242 -23.97 -37.26 -11.79
N ALA A 243 -24.00 -37.86 -10.61
CA ALA A 243 -23.73 -37.23 -9.32
C ALA A 243 -22.24 -37.16 -8.98
N ALA A 244 -21.33 -37.47 -9.90
CA ALA A 244 -19.91 -37.25 -9.71
C ALA A 244 -19.46 -36.03 -10.53
N PRO A 245 -19.64 -34.79 -10.04
CA PRO A 245 -18.80 -33.70 -10.51
C PRO A 245 -17.43 -33.86 -9.85
N GLU A 246 -16.38 -34.08 -10.65
CA GLU A 246 -14.97 -33.86 -10.27
C GLU A 246 -14.60 -34.37 -8.85
N LEU A 247 -14.87 -35.65 -8.55
CA LEU A 247 -14.36 -36.28 -7.32
C LEU A 247 -12.91 -36.70 -7.57
N PRO A 248 -11.89 -36.04 -6.98
CA PRO A 248 -10.57 -36.63 -6.93
C PRO A 248 -10.67 -37.85 -6.00
N LEU A 249 -10.31 -39.02 -6.52
CA LEU A 249 -10.06 -40.21 -5.72
C LEU A 249 -8.92 -39.97 -4.72
#